data_AF-A0A947CU82-F1
#
_entry.id   AF-A0A947CU82-F1
#
_cell.length_a   1.000
_cell.length_b   1.000
_cell.length_c   1.000
_cell.angle_alpha   90.00
_cell.angle_beta   90.00
_cell.angle_gamma   90.00
#
_symmetry.space_group_name_H-M   'P 1'
#
loop_
_entity.id
_entity.type
_entity.pdbx_description
1 polymer ?
#
loop_
_entity_poly.entity_id
_entity_poly.type
_entity_poly.pdbx_seq_one_letter_code
_entity_poly.pdbx_strand_id
1 'polypeptide(L)'
;AGGEAFVGTALQPEPRILRGKLVHFGAEPAIEPAAADLPRAIPPPAPVPRFGSEPDTLEELLDRASALVGVRLGDRGRDKGAYGTLIASVLGVREDGFSEPDWRGEVEIKTVPVVRDAGGLWWVKEDPAVSMETARPLAKLVRVLWITRVADDDGSPVLSWLYQEHSPRLRQLFERDLHTRPKGGAGATTRGWYLHKRFFIDSGLLRSLNG
;
A
#
# COMPACT_ATOMS: atom_id res chain seq x y z
N ALA A 1 43.54 -18.21 -5.67
CA ALA A 1 42.64 -19.35 -6.00
C ALA A 1 42.30 -20.03 -4.68
N GLY A 2 41.07 -20.17 -4.20
CA GLY A 2 39.74 -19.90 -4.73
C GLY A 2 38.77 -20.76 -3.91
N GLY A 3 37.65 -20.18 -3.46
CA GLY A 3 36.42 -20.91 -3.13
C GLY A 3 36.25 -21.44 -1.71
N GLU A 4 35.90 -20.58 -0.76
CA GLU A 4 34.86 -20.93 0.22
C GLU A 4 33.55 -20.31 -0.27
N ALA A 5 32.77 -21.12 -0.97
CA ALA A 5 31.43 -20.77 -1.37
C ALA A 5 30.58 -20.65 -0.10
N PHE A 6 30.19 -19.41 0.21
CA PHE A 6 29.19 -19.06 1.20
C PHE A 6 27.86 -19.70 0.80
N VAL A 7 27.57 -20.90 1.29
CA VAL A 7 26.24 -21.51 1.20
C VAL A 7 25.38 -20.89 2.29
N GLY A 8 25.05 -19.61 2.11
CA GLY A 8 23.90 -19.02 2.78
C GLY A 8 22.67 -19.64 2.13
N THR A 9 22.00 -20.55 2.84
CA THR A 9 20.73 -21.10 2.40
C THR A 9 19.77 -19.94 2.13
N ALA A 10 19.34 -19.80 0.87
CA ALA A 10 18.15 -19.01 0.57
C ALA A 10 17.02 -19.60 1.40
N LEU A 11 16.55 -18.87 2.43
CA LEU A 11 15.33 -19.18 3.15
C LEU A 11 14.25 -19.41 2.09
N GLN A 12 13.88 -20.67 1.87
CA GLN A 12 12.80 -20.96 0.95
C GLN A 12 11.55 -20.28 1.50
N PRO A 13 10.81 -19.53 0.69
CA PRO A 13 9.61 -18.86 1.15
C PRO A 13 8.63 -19.92 1.66
N GLU A 14 8.27 -19.86 2.96
CA GLU A 14 7.31 -20.78 3.55
C GLU A 14 5.98 -20.69 2.78
N PRO A 15 5.49 -21.79 2.19
CA PRO A 15 4.19 -21.77 1.55
C PRO A 15 3.09 -21.64 2.63
N ARG A 16 2.19 -20.65 2.51
CA ARG A 16 0.96 -20.63 3.32
C ARG A 16 -0.27 -20.75 2.44
N ILE A 17 -1.38 -21.12 3.08
CA ILE A 17 -2.68 -21.21 2.43
C ILE A 17 -3.47 -19.95 2.76
N LEU A 18 -3.70 -19.11 1.76
CA LEU A 18 -4.64 -17.98 1.84
C LEU A 18 -5.88 -18.31 1.01
N ARG A 19 -7.04 -18.44 1.66
CA ARG A 19 -8.33 -18.82 1.03
C ARG A 19 -8.22 -20.05 0.12
N GLY A 20 -7.56 -21.11 0.60
CA GLY A 20 -7.40 -22.36 -0.15
C GLY A 20 -6.39 -22.30 -1.29
N LYS A 21 -5.63 -21.21 -1.44
CA LYS A 21 -4.57 -21.08 -2.44
C LYS A 21 -3.21 -21.10 -1.78
N LEU A 22 -2.31 -21.93 -2.32
CA LEU A 22 -0.90 -21.92 -1.97
C LEU A 22 -0.28 -20.60 -2.45
N VAL A 23 0.33 -19.86 -1.53
CA VAL A 23 1.02 -18.60 -1.81
C VAL A 23 2.48 -18.67 -1.36
N HIS A 24 3.39 -18.13 -2.17
CA HIS A 24 4.81 -18.05 -1.85
C HIS A 24 5.16 -16.64 -1.36
N PHE A 25 5.69 -16.55 -0.15
CA PHE A 25 6.08 -15.30 0.50
C PHE A 25 7.55 -14.93 0.21
N GLY A 26 7.82 -14.28 -0.92
CA GLY A 26 9.16 -13.74 -1.16
C GLY A 26 9.41 -12.45 -0.38
N ALA A 27 10.53 -12.34 0.34
CA ALA A 27 10.99 -11.09 0.95
C ALA A 27 11.62 -10.18 -0.10
N GLU A 28 10.83 -9.26 -0.64
CA GLU A 28 11.41 -8.09 -1.32
C GLU A 28 11.95 -7.10 -0.27
N PRO A 29 12.95 -6.27 -0.61
CA PRO A 29 13.29 -5.10 0.18
C PRO A 29 12.06 -4.20 0.28
N ALA A 30 11.47 -4.16 1.47
CA ALA A 30 10.36 -3.28 1.79
C ALA A 30 10.55 -2.79 3.22
N ILE A 31 10.07 -1.58 3.50
CA ILE A 31 10.09 -1.01 4.84
C ILE A 31 8.64 -0.99 5.34
N GLU A 32 8.44 -1.47 6.56
CA GLU A 32 7.13 -1.57 7.20
C GLU A 32 7.30 -1.36 8.71
N PRO A 33 6.26 -0.88 9.42
CA PRO A 33 6.33 -0.70 10.85
C PRO A 33 6.35 -2.08 11.53
N ALA A 34 7.12 -2.24 12.61
CA ALA A 34 7.14 -3.48 13.38
C ALA A 34 5.74 -3.86 13.88
N ALA A 35 5.47 -5.16 14.01
CA ALA A 35 4.27 -5.70 14.65
C ALA A 35 4.68 -6.67 15.74
N ALA A 36 4.07 -6.54 16.92
CA ALA A 36 4.28 -7.49 18.02
C ALA A 36 3.61 -8.85 17.71
N ASP A 37 2.43 -8.82 17.09
CA ASP A 37 1.63 -9.99 16.77
C ASP A 37 1.11 -9.95 15.33
N LEU A 38 0.99 -11.13 14.72
CA LEU A 38 0.44 -11.33 13.39
C LEU A 38 -0.67 -12.40 13.41
N PRO A 39 -1.80 -12.21 12.69
CA PRO A 39 -2.17 -11.04 11.89
C PRO A 39 -2.32 -9.76 12.72
N ARG A 40 -1.99 -8.61 12.14
CA ARG A 40 -2.01 -7.31 12.85
C ARG A 40 -3.37 -7.06 13.50
N ALA A 41 -3.37 -6.69 14.76
CA ALA A 41 -4.57 -6.17 15.42
C ALA A 41 -4.93 -4.79 14.85
N ILE A 42 -6.21 -4.41 14.93
CA ILE A 42 -6.60 -3.02 14.70
C ILE A 42 -5.98 -2.18 15.83
N PRO A 43 -5.15 -1.15 15.53
CA PRO A 43 -4.51 -0.36 16.56
C PRO A 43 -5.55 0.44 17.36
N PRO A 44 -5.26 0.77 18.65
CA PRO A 44 -6.08 1.70 19.40
C PRO A 44 -6.20 3.05 18.65
N PRO A 45 -7.30 3.80 18.84
CA PRO A 45 -7.44 5.12 18.24
C PRO A 45 -6.27 6.03 18.60
N ALA A 46 -5.66 6.65 17.58
CA ALA A 46 -4.60 7.63 17.71
C ALA A 46 -5.10 9.03 17.29
N PRO A 47 -4.58 10.12 17.89
CA PRO A 47 -4.89 11.47 17.44
C PRO A 47 -4.35 11.70 16.03
N VAL A 48 -5.07 12.51 15.24
CA VAL A 48 -4.59 12.96 13.92
C VAL A 48 -3.35 13.85 14.13
N PRO A 49 -2.16 13.47 13.65
CA PRO A 49 -0.97 14.30 13.79
C PRO A 49 -1.12 15.59 12.97
N ARG A 50 -0.40 16.64 13.39
CA ARG A 50 -0.33 17.92 12.67
C ARG A 50 1.12 18.21 12.36
N PHE A 51 1.46 18.26 11.08
CA PHE A 51 2.79 18.67 10.62
C PHE A 51 2.73 20.08 10.02
N GLY A 52 3.71 20.91 10.34
CA GLY A 52 3.75 22.32 9.93
C GLY A 52 4.32 22.56 8.53
N SER A 53 5.00 21.58 7.96
CA SER A 53 5.65 21.63 6.66
C SER A 53 5.61 20.26 5.99
N GLU A 54 5.87 20.21 4.68
CA GLU A 54 6.11 18.96 3.95
C GLU A 54 7.39 18.27 4.46
N PRO A 55 7.47 16.91 4.49
CA PRO A 55 8.69 16.25 4.94
C PRO A 55 9.85 16.54 3.99
N ASP A 56 11.04 16.72 4.53
CA ASP A 56 12.27 17.03 3.78
C ASP A 56 13.03 15.76 3.38
N THR A 57 12.81 14.64 4.06
CA THR A 57 13.48 13.38 3.80
C THR A 57 12.50 12.21 3.70
N LEU A 58 12.93 11.12 3.06
CA LEU A 58 12.16 9.87 3.03
C LEU A 58 11.94 9.33 4.45
N GLU A 59 12.96 9.38 5.31
CA GLU A 59 12.85 8.95 6.71
C GLU A 59 11.75 9.73 7.44
N GLU A 60 11.71 11.05 7.28
CA GLU A 60 10.66 11.87 7.87
C GLU A 60 9.27 11.53 7.31
N LEU A 61 9.15 11.26 6.00
CA LEU A 61 7.90 10.78 5.41
C LEU A 61 7.45 9.45 6.04
N LEU A 62 8.36 8.50 6.25
CA LEU A 62 8.06 7.20 6.85
C LEU A 62 7.75 7.27 8.35
N ASP A 63 8.40 8.19 9.08
CA ASP A 63 8.07 8.48 10.49
C ASP A 63 6.65 9.07 10.60
N ARG A 64 6.32 10.00 9.70
CA ARG A 64 4.96 10.55 9.62
C ARG A 64 3.93 9.47 9.24
N ALA A 65 4.29 8.55 8.35
CA ALA A 65 3.45 7.39 8.02
C ALA A 65 3.25 6.46 9.24
N SER A 66 4.27 6.30 10.09
CA SER A 66 4.15 5.57 11.35
C SER A 66 3.20 6.27 12.33
N ALA A 67 3.24 7.59 12.41
CA ALA A 67 2.30 8.38 13.21
C ALA A 67 0.84 8.29 12.72
N LEU A 68 0.59 7.81 11.49
CA LEU A 68 -0.77 7.55 11.01
C LEU A 68 -1.39 6.29 11.62
N VAL A 69 -0.60 5.33 12.10
CA VAL A 69 -1.13 4.04 12.57
C VAL A 69 -2.10 4.27 13.74
N GLY A 70 -3.32 3.78 13.60
CA GLY A 70 -4.41 4.00 14.56
C GLY A 70 -5.22 5.29 14.34
N VAL A 71 -4.82 6.19 13.43
CA VAL A 71 -5.66 7.35 13.06
C VAL A 71 -6.96 6.87 12.42
N ARG A 72 -8.08 7.44 12.86
CA ARG A 72 -9.41 7.23 12.27
C ARG A 72 -9.65 8.27 11.19
N LEU A 73 -9.77 7.84 9.94
CA LEU A 73 -9.99 8.69 8.77
C LEU A 73 -11.45 9.18 8.64
N GLY A 74 -12.36 8.62 9.42
CA GLY A 74 -13.79 8.95 9.35
C GLY A 74 -14.49 8.37 8.12
N ASP A 75 -15.66 8.93 7.81
CA ASP A 75 -16.46 8.54 6.66
C ASP A 75 -16.07 9.30 5.40
N ARG A 76 -15.79 8.58 4.30
CA ARG A 76 -15.54 9.18 2.98
C ARG A 76 -16.79 9.68 2.26
N GLY A 77 -17.98 9.42 2.80
CA GLY A 77 -19.24 9.69 2.10
C GLY A 77 -19.28 9.11 0.67
N ARG A 78 -19.67 9.93 -0.31
CA ARG A 78 -19.73 9.52 -1.74
C ARG A 78 -18.40 9.68 -2.48
N ASP A 79 -17.42 10.36 -1.90
CA ASP A 79 -16.15 10.60 -2.56
C ASP A 79 -15.26 9.36 -2.45
N LYS A 80 -14.73 8.91 -3.58
CA LYS A 80 -13.80 7.77 -3.65
C LYS A 80 -12.34 8.22 -3.42
N GLY A 81 -12.04 9.51 -3.61
CA GLY A 81 -10.71 10.10 -3.45
C GLY A 81 -10.43 10.65 -2.05
N ALA A 82 -11.47 10.91 -1.23
CA ALA A 82 -11.36 11.59 0.05
C ALA A 82 -10.28 11.03 0.99
N TYR A 83 -10.11 9.70 1.05
CA TYR A 83 -9.08 9.10 1.91
C TYR A 83 -7.65 9.38 1.41
N GLY A 84 -7.43 9.44 0.09
CA GLY A 84 -6.12 9.80 -0.46
C GLY A 84 -5.74 11.23 -0.08
N THR A 85 -6.65 12.18 -0.33
CA THR A 85 -6.44 13.59 0.00
C THR A 85 -6.30 13.82 1.51
N LEU A 86 -7.09 13.12 2.34
CA LEU A 86 -6.94 13.20 3.79
C LEU A 86 -5.57 12.68 4.24
N ILE A 87 -5.12 11.52 3.73
CA ILE A 87 -3.81 10.97 4.08
C ILE A 87 -2.68 11.89 3.63
N ALA A 88 -2.72 12.42 2.41
CA ALA A 88 -1.74 13.38 1.92
C ALA A 88 -1.68 14.63 2.82
N SER A 89 -2.86 15.18 3.16
CA SER A 89 -2.97 16.32 4.07
C SER A 89 -2.40 16.03 5.46
N VAL A 90 -2.72 14.86 6.04
CA VAL A 90 -2.21 14.48 7.37
C VAL A 90 -0.71 14.21 7.33
N LEU A 91 -0.14 13.73 6.23
CA LEU A 91 1.31 13.60 6.04
C LEU A 91 2.01 14.93 5.77
N GLY A 92 1.26 16.01 5.51
CA GLY A 92 1.78 17.31 5.10
C GLY A 92 2.31 17.33 3.66
N VAL A 93 1.92 16.37 2.83
CA VAL A 93 2.35 16.26 1.43
C VAL A 93 1.51 17.17 0.55
N ARG A 94 2.16 17.93 -0.33
CA ARG A 94 1.47 18.81 -1.27
C ARG A 94 1.05 18.00 -2.50
N GLU A 95 -0.19 18.14 -2.93
CA GLU A 95 -0.66 17.48 -4.15
C GLU A 95 -0.16 18.25 -5.39
N ASP A 96 1.01 17.87 -5.92
CA ASP A 96 1.61 18.48 -7.11
C ASP A 96 1.19 17.74 -8.39
N GLY A 97 -0.03 17.99 -8.85
CA GLY A 97 -0.50 17.57 -10.17
C GLY A 97 -0.72 16.05 -10.35
N PHE A 98 -1.43 15.68 -11.42
CA PHE A 98 -1.93 14.31 -11.59
C PHE A 98 -0.89 13.33 -12.20
N SER A 99 0.17 13.85 -12.81
CA SER A 99 1.13 13.08 -13.62
C SER A 99 2.34 12.56 -12.87
N GLU A 100 2.74 13.22 -11.78
CA GLU A 100 3.95 12.92 -11.02
C GLU A 100 3.61 12.18 -9.72
N PRO A 101 4.58 11.48 -9.10
CA PRO A 101 4.41 10.92 -7.76
C PRO A 101 4.09 12.00 -6.72
N ASP A 102 3.29 11.66 -5.71
CA ASP A 102 2.72 12.63 -4.77
C ASP A 102 3.77 13.44 -3.98
N TRP A 103 4.65 12.80 -3.20
CA TRP A 103 5.64 13.53 -2.39
C TRP A 103 6.84 13.94 -3.24
N ARG A 104 6.95 15.25 -3.51
CA ARG A 104 8.04 15.90 -4.25
C ARG A 104 8.35 15.28 -5.63
N GLY A 105 7.36 14.64 -6.26
CA GLY A 105 7.57 13.91 -7.52
C GLY A 105 8.37 12.61 -7.36
N GLU A 106 8.62 12.16 -6.12
CA GLU A 106 9.49 11.01 -5.84
C GLU A 106 8.76 9.76 -5.34
N VAL A 107 7.76 9.92 -4.44
CA VAL A 107 7.05 8.80 -3.83
C VAL A 107 5.55 8.94 -4.02
N GLU A 108 4.94 7.93 -4.63
CA GLU A 108 3.49 7.83 -4.75
C GLU A 108 2.89 7.30 -3.46
N ILE A 109 1.82 7.93 -2.98
CA ILE A 109 1.11 7.54 -1.77
C ILE A 109 -0.24 6.95 -2.16
N LYS A 110 -0.46 5.69 -1.79
CA LYS A 110 -1.71 4.98 -2.13
C LYS A 110 -2.36 4.36 -0.93
N THR A 111 -3.67 4.56 -0.84
CA THR A 111 -4.49 3.92 0.19
C THR A 111 -4.93 2.55 -0.28
N VAL A 112 -4.79 1.53 0.56
CA VAL A 112 -5.20 0.14 0.30
C VAL A 112 -6.26 -0.26 1.31
N PRO A 113 -7.53 -0.42 0.91
CA PRO A 113 -8.58 -0.88 1.80
C PRO A 113 -8.45 -2.38 2.06
N VAL A 114 -8.43 -2.77 3.33
CA VAL A 114 -8.43 -4.18 3.76
C VAL A 114 -9.61 -4.52 4.63
N VAL A 115 -10.04 -5.77 4.59
CA VAL A 115 -11.06 -6.36 5.47
C VAL A 115 -10.53 -7.65 6.07
N ARG A 116 -11.07 -8.08 7.21
CA ARG A 116 -10.81 -9.43 7.73
C ARG A 116 -11.70 -10.44 7.02
N ASP A 117 -11.15 -11.59 6.68
CA ASP A 117 -11.94 -12.74 6.26
C ASP A 117 -12.42 -13.58 7.46
N ALA A 118 -13.18 -14.65 7.19
CA ALA A 118 -13.72 -15.52 8.22
C ALA A 118 -12.65 -16.26 9.05
N GLY A 119 -11.42 -16.37 8.53
CA GLY A 119 -10.28 -16.94 9.25
C GLY A 119 -9.50 -15.90 10.07
N GLY A 120 -9.95 -14.64 10.10
CA GLY A 120 -9.29 -13.55 10.81
C GLY A 120 -8.09 -12.94 10.06
N LEU A 121 -7.84 -13.34 8.81
CA LEU A 121 -6.74 -12.82 8.00
C LEU A 121 -7.16 -11.56 7.25
N TRP A 122 -6.23 -10.62 7.10
CA TRP A 122 -6.41 -9.41 6.30
C TRP A 122 -6.40 -9.71 4.81
N TRP A 123 -7.27 -9.02 4.09
CA TRP A 123 -7.41 -9.14 2.65
C TRP A 123 -7.73 -7.80 1.99
N VAL A 124 -7.18 -7.54 0.81
CA VAL A 124 -7.49 -6.32 0.03
C VAL A 124 -8.93 -6.40 -0.51
N LYS A 125 -9.75 -5.44 -0.10
CA LYS A 125 -11.20 -5.39 -0.39
C LYS A 125 -11.49 -5.19 -1.88
N GLU A 126 -10.82 -4.22 -2.48
CA GLU A 126 -11.03 -3.80 -3.86
C GLU A 126 -9.70 -3.42 -4.51
N ASP A 127 -9.66 -3.45 -5.84
CA ASP A 127 -8.47 -3.11 -6.62
C ASP A 127 -8.15 -1.61 -6.44
N PRO A 128 -7.00 -1.25 -5.83
CA PRO A 128 -6.65 0.15 -5.61
C PRO A 128 -6.41 0.88 -6.92
N ALA A 129 -6.91 2.11 -7.00
CA ALA A 129 -6.69 2.99 -8.15
C ALA A 129 -5.26 3.53 -8.14
N VAL A 130 -4.58 3.49 -9.29
CA VAL A 130 -3.24 4.03 -9.48
C VAL A 130 -3.33 5.45 -10.03
N SER A 131 -3.91 5.61 -11.22
CA SER A 131 -3.97 6.90 -11.93
C SER A 131 -5.08 6.91 -12.98
N MET A 132 -5.29 8.05 -13.64
CA MET A 132 -6.12 8.11 -14.85
C MET A 132 -5.41 7.39 -16.00
N GLU A 133 -6.16 6.87 -16.98
CA GLU A 133 -5.59 6.16 -18.14
C GLU A 133 -4.60 7.02 -18.94
N THR A 134 -4.78 8.34 -18.95
CA THR A 134 -3.91 9.32 -19.63
C THR A 134 -2.55 9.53 -18.97
N ALA A 135 -2.35 9.03 -17.75
CA ALA A 135 -1.08 9.14 -17.02
C ALA A 135 -0.12 8.00 -17.37
N ARG A 136 1.12 8.09 -16.88
CA ARG A 136 2.13 7.02 -16.97
C ARG A 136 2.15 6.20 -15.68
N PRO A 137 1.31 5.15 -15.53
CA PRO A 137 1.14 4.46 -14.25
C PRO A 137 2.44 3.85 -13.71
N LEU A 138 3.26 3.24 -14.58
CA LEU A 138 4.53 2.66 -14.15
C LEU A 138 5.55 3.70 -13.66
N ALA A 139 5.50 4.94 -14.17
CA ALA A 139 6.36 6.01 -13.67
C ALA A 139 5.97 6.42 -12.24
N LYS A 140 4.68 6.39 -11.90
CA LYS A 140 4.18 6.64 -10.54
C LYS A 140 4.52 5.51 -9.58
N LEU A 141 4.70 4.29 -10.08
CA LEU A 141 4.94 3.10 -9.26
C LEU A 141 6.43 2.81 -9.01
N VAL A 142 7.32 3.77 -9.27
CA VAL A 142 8.77 3.59 -9.05
C VAL A 142 9.11 3.53 -7.55
N ARG A 143 8.47 4.37 -6.74
CA ARG A 143 8.54 4.30 -5.28
C ARG A 143 7.15 4.52 -4.74
N VAL A 144 6.66 3.61 -3.91
CA VAL A 144 5.28 3.65 -3.44
C VAL A 144 5.22 3.44 -1.94
N LEU A 145 4.50 4.33 -1.27
CA LEU A 145 4.07 4.18 0.10
C LEU A 145 2.60 3.74 0.13
N TRP A 146 2.37 2.47 0.42
CA TRP A 146 1.04 1.89 0.58
C TRP A 146 0.54 2.13 2.01
N ILE A 147 -0.47 2.98 2.19
CA ILE A 147 -1.15 3.18 3.47
C ILE A 147 -2.33 2.21 3.56
N THR A 148 -2.23 1.22 4.43
CA THR A 148 -3.28 0.22 4.63
C THR A 148 -4.30 0.73 5.62
N ARG A 149 -5.59 0.72 5.25
CA ARG A 149 -6.70 1.09 6.14
C ARG A 149 -7.73 -0.02 6.22
N VAL A 150 -8.33 -0.20 7.38
CA VAL A 150 -9.44 -1.13 7.55
C VAL A 150 -10.67 -0.52 6.90
N ALA A 151 -11.27 -1.24 5.96
CA ALA A 151 -12.57 -0.92 5.41
C ALA A 151 -13.67 -1.52 6.31
N ASP A 152 -14.81 -0.84 6.35
CA ASP A 152 -16.02 -1.28 7.07
C ASP A 152 -15.92 -1.31 8.61
N ASP A 153 -14.86 -0.71 9.16
CA ASP A 153 -14.69 -0.46 10.59
C ASP A 153 -14.92 1.03 10.90
N ASP A 154 -15.24 1.34 12.16
CA ASP A 154 -15.61 2.68 12.59
C ASP A 154 -14.47 3.68 12.33
N GLY A 155 -14.77 4.67 11.50
CA GLY A 155 -13.81 5.69 11.09
C GLY A 155 -12.64 5.18 10.24
N SER A 156 -12.71 3.99 9.63
CA SER A 156 -11.67 3.47 8.70
C SER A 156 -10.23 3.62 9.21
N PRO A 157 -9.85 2.94 10.30
CA PRO A 157 -8.53 3.09 10.91
C PRO A 157 -7.39 2.75 9.96
N VAL A 158 -6.31 3.53 10.02
CA VAL A 158 -5.03 3.15 9.41
C VAL A 158 -4.43 2.00 10.22
N LEU A 159 -4.19 0.88 9.55
CA LEU A 159 -3.70 -0.37 10.14
C LEU A 159 -2.16 -0.45 10.11
N SER A 160 -1.57 -0.11 8.98
CA SER A 160 -0.14 -0.23 8.71
C SER A 160 0.23 0.56 7.46
N TRP A 161 1.52 0.59 7.14
CA TRP A 161 2.02 1.04 5.86
C TRP A 161 3.08 0.07 5.32
N LEU A 162 3.37 0.15 4.02
CA LEU A 162 4.45 -0.57 3.35
C LEU A 162 5.08 0.35 2.32
N TYR A 163 6.37 0.64 2.47
CA TYR A 163 7.16 1.34 1.47
C TYR A 163 7.89 0.33 0.58
N GLN A 164 7.79 0.52 -0.73
CA GLN A 164 8.45 -0.33 -1.72
C GLN A 164 9.15 0.53 -2.77
N GLU A 165 10.39 0.17 -3.09
CA GLU A 165 11.11 0.70 -4.24
C GLU A 165 11.11 -0.29 -5.39
N HIS A 166 11.08 0.22 -6.60
CA HIS A 166 11.03 -0.56 -7.82
C HIS A 166 12.20 -1.55 -7.91
N SER A 167 11.86 -2.84 -7.91
CA SER A 167 12.75 -3.95 -8.24
C SER A 167 12.33 -4.60 -9.56
N PRO A 168 13.21 -5.37 -10.24
CA PRO A 168 12.82 -6.12 -11.43
C PRO A 168 11.60 -7.03 -11.22
N ARG A 169 11.46 -7.60 -10.01
CA ARG A 169 10.29 -8.41 -9.66
C ARG A 169 9.04 -7.56 -9.45
N LEU A 170 9.13 -6.46 -8.69
CA LEU A 170 7.98 -5.56 -8.52
C LEU A 170 7.52 -5.00 -9.86
N ARG A 171 8.44 -4.70 -10.77
CA ARG A 171 8.11 -4.33 -12.15
C ARG A 171 7.28 -5.40 -12.86
N GLN A 172 7.72 -6.66 -12.82
CA GLN A 172 6.98 -7.77 -13.43
C GLN A 172 5.59 -7.94 -12.80
N LEU A 173 5.48 -7.75 -11.48
CA LEU A 173 4.19 -7.78 -10.78
C LEU A 173 3.29 -6.62 -11.22
N PHE A 174 3.82 -5.41 -11.32
CA PHE A 174 3.08 -4.26 -11.86
C PHE A 174 2.63 -4.52 -13.29
N GLU A 175 3.52 -4.92 -14.20
CA GLU A 175 3.17 -5.22 -15.60
C GLU A 175 2.12 -6.33 -15.72
N ARG A 176 2.14 -7.33 -14.83
CA ARG A 176 1.18 -8.44 -14.81
C ARG A 176 -0.20 -8.04 -14.27
N ASP A 177 -0.26 -7.27 -13.19
CA ASP A 177 -1.50 -7.03 -12.43
C ASP A 177 -2.14 -5.65 -12.68
N LEU A 178 -1.42 -4.75 -13.36
CA LEU A 178 -1.93 -3.45 -13.75
C LEU A 178 -2.93 -3.59 -14.90
N HIS A 179 -4.10 -2.99 -14.74
CA HIS A 179 -5.17 -3.07 -15.73
C HIS A 179 -6.03 -1.81 -15.71
N THR A 180 -6.80 -1.57 -16.76
CA THR A 180 -7.72 -0.43 -16.82
C THR A 180 -9.17 -0.83 -16.53
N ARG A 181 -9.92 0.05 -15.88
CA ARG A 181 -11.38 -0.06 -15.71
C ARG A 181 -12.05 1.30 -15.86
N PRO A 182 -13.35 1.36 -16.20
CA PRO A 182 -14.12 2.60 -16.10
C PRO A 182 -14.00 3.19 -14.70
N LYS A 183 -13.74 4.50 -14.62
CA LYS A 183 -13.67 5.26 -13.38
C LYS A 183 -14.89 6.18 -13.31
N GLY A 184 -15.82 5.89 -12.40
CA GLY A 184 -17.04 6.67 -12.21
C GLY A 184 -18.27 5.81 -11.96
N GLY A 185 -19.46 6.43 -12.04
CA GLY A 185 -20.75 5.74 -12.00
C GLY A 185 -21.12 5.09 -13.35
N ALA A 186 -22.36 4.59 -13.46
CA ALA A 186 -22.88 4.04 -14.71
C ALA A 186 -22.79 5.08 -15.85
N GLY A 187 -22.25 4.68 -17.00
CA GLY A 187 -22.07 5.56 -18.16
C GLY A 187 -20.75 6.34 -18.20
N ALA A 188 -19.85 6.17 -17.22
CA ALA A 188 -18.55 6.82 -17.24
C ALA A 188 -17.68 6.32 -18.41
N THR A 189 -17.24 7.25 -19.27
CA THR A 189 -16.34 6.99 -20.40
C THR A 189 -14.86 7.06 -20.02
N THR A 190 -14.54 7.74 -18.92
CA THR A 190 -13.17 7.86 -18.41
C THR A 190 -12.70 6.56 -17.78
N ARG A 191 -11.47 6.15 -18.10
CA ARG A 191 -10.83 4.96 -17.51
C ARG A 191 -9.71 5.36 -16.56
N GLY A 192 -9.45 4.49 -15.60
CA GLY A 192 -8.31 4.58 -14.70
C GLY A 192 -7.49 3.30 -14.72
N TRP A 193 -6.23 3.42 -14.36
CA TRP A 193 -5.34 2.31 -14.04
C TRP A 193 -5.59 1.83 -12.61
N TYR A 194 -5.63 0.51 -12.43
CA TYR A 194 -5.85 -0.16 -11.16
C TYR A 194 -4.87 -1.32 -11.03
N LEU A 195 -4.52 -1.67 -9.79
CA LEU A 195 -3.78 -2.90 -9.49
C LEU A 195 -4.75 -3.97 -9.03
N HIS A 196 -4.69 -5.13 -9.68
CA HIS A 196 -5.48 -6.27 -9.24
C HIS A 196 -5.07 -6.66 -7.81
N LYS A 197 -6.02 -6.95 -6.92
CA LYS A 197 -5.76 -7.32 -5.51
C LYS A 197 -4.75 -8.44 -5.31
N ARG A 198 -4.54 -9.30 -6.32
CA ARG A 198 -3.49 -10.34 -6.34
C ARG A 198 -2.09 -9.76 -6.22
N PHE A 199 -1.84 -8.56 -6.75
CA PHE A 199 -0.57 -7.85 -6.62
C PHE A 199 -0.12 -7.82 -5.17
N PHE A 200 -1.01 -7.49 -4.24
CA PHE A 200 -0.70 -7.32 -2.81
C PHE A 200 -0.44 -8.62 -2.06
N ILE A 201 -0.82 -9.77 -2.65
CA ILE A 201 -0.40 -11.08 -2.16
C ILE A 201 1.09 -11.27 -2.49
N ASP A 202 1.44 -11.03 -3.76
CA ASP A 202 2.74 -11.38 -4.30
C ASP A 202 3.82 -10.30 -4.04
N SER A 203 3.41 -9.06 -3.74
CA SER A 203 4.28 -7.92 -3.45
C SER A 203 4.74 -7.86 -1.99
N GLY A 204 4.15 -8.66 -1.10
CA GLY A 204 4.50 -8.70 0.32
C GLY A 204 3.62 -7.87 1.25
N LEU A 205 2.66 -7.08 0.74
CA LEU A 205 1.75 -6.31 1.60
C LEU A 205 0.88 -7.21 2.48
N LEU A 206 0.26 -8.24 1.94
CA LEU A 206 -0.56 -9.13 2.77
C LEU A 206 0.29 -9.97 3.73
N ARG A 207 1.57 -10.18 3.45
CA ARG A 207 2.52 -10.79 4.40
C ARG A 207 2.75 -9.87 5.59
N SER A 208 3.05 -8.60 5.33
CA SER A 208 3.32 -7.62 6.40
C SER A 208 2.15 -7.49 7.37
N LEU A 209 0.93 -7.76 6.90
CA LEU A 209 -0.29 -7.73 7.72
C LEU A 209 -0.59 -9.05 8.43
N ASN A 210 -0.22 -10.21 7.86
CA ASN A 210 -0.70 -11.52 8.32
C ASN A 210 0.39 -12.43 8.90
N GLY A 211 1.67 -12.13 8.68
CA GLY A 211 2.76 -13.07 8.82
C GLY A 211 2.97 -13.86 7.54
#